data_AF-A0A7V8ZAI4-F1
#
_entry.id   AF-A0A7V8ZAI4-F1
#
_cell.length_a   1.000
_cell.length_b   1.000
_cell.length_c   1.000
_cell.angle_alpha   90.00
_cell.angle_beta   90.00
_cell.angle_gamma   90.00
#
_symmetry.space_group_name_H-M   'P 1'
#
loop_
_entity.id
_entity.type
_entity.pdbx_description
1 polymer ?
#
loop_
_entity_poly.entity_id
_entity_poly.type
_entity_poly.pdbx_seq_one_letter_code
_entity_poly.pdbx_strand_id
1 'polypeptide(L)'
;MLFIAGKITKQNTSAAARLQVLTKLEERGFMPVIRSMRRQAFAIALAGAEENAGGIEQLLAAATERQGDTAYTCGDLFCLQDAVLFLLFGEVEAGVARAGIIYEGDAASSHETLEEFCRNVRDAFDAATSQSGRRDETEWQEEARTSQFFTRFIAHMQADSAAATMQSTATSVESERGLELLQEPEARRLLHRLVEAQSENRAGELLTGGADEAATETLIRRLSGAQLLRQEVLVSCRREGRSLFRLPTRDALAVLTASDATCSECGANVADEKIEELIKPTDLARTLLEENSWLINSLRSTLDELGVRAEDFAVRERATNGVREAMVEVCGESFLIMLKDGEWTTAHARQALDRVIETEAKHLVIVSTGKIGDEARARLREFARRRQGAGDEAEVILVEGAEGMAAELRHAFDRASHKAIADELFVLDTNAGFSVGEVVAARFRIAHKHTAQNNVTESAFGATAGRLHES
;
A
#
# COMPACT_ATOMS: atom_id res chain seq x y z
N MET A 1 2.93 7.05 -6.48
CA MET A 1 2.22 7.52 -5.27
C MET A 1 3.21 8.32 -4.45
N LEU A 2 2.81 9.47 -3.91
CA LEU A 2 3.72 10.31 -3.14
C LEU A 2 3.69 9.95 -1.65
N PHE A 3 4.83 10.06 -1.00
CA PHE A 3 4.97 9.91 0.44
C PHE A 3 5.52 11.18 1.01
N ILE A 4 5.28 11.38 2.31
CA ILE A 4 5.77 12.52 3.02
C ILE A 4 6.28 12.10 4.40
N ALA A 5 7.50 12.50 4.71
CA ALA A 5 8.15 12.28 6.00
C ALA A 5 8.66 13.61 6.56
N GLY A 6 8.67 13.74 7.88
CA GLY A 6 9.02 14.98 8.55
C GLY A 6 9.69 14.75 9.89
N LYS A 7 10.52 15.72 10.27
CA LYS A 7 11.11 15.84 11.60
C LYS A 7 10.85 17.22 12.15
N ILE A 8 10.71 17.30 13.46
CA ILE A 8 10.50 18.55 14.19
C ILE A 8 11.66 18.81 15.14
N THR A 9 11.97 20.09 15.36
CA THR A 9 12.95 20.53 16.35
C THR A 9 12.48 21.80 17.02
N LYS A 10 12.80 21.98 18.31
CA LYS A 10 12.45 23.19 19.06
C LYS A 10 13.49 24.26 18.75
N GLN A 11 13.20 25.09 17.75
CA GLN A 11 14.01 26.23 17.39
C GLN A 11 13.13 27.47 17.18
N ASN A 12 13.27 28.44 18.08
CA ASN A 12 12.68 29.75 17.89
C ASN A 12 13.64 30.62 17.06
N THR A 13 13.16 31.09 15.90
CA THR A 13 13.96 31.91 14.99
C THR A 13 13.26 33.23 14.73
N SER A 14 14.00 34.33 14.91
CA SER A 14 13.57 35.65 14.42
C SER A 14 13.51 35.66 12.90
N ALA A 15 12.77 36.59 12.28
CA ALA A 15 12.69 36.64 10.81
C ALA A 15 14.06 36.92 10.17
N ALA A 16 14.90 37.72 10.83
CA ALA A 16 16.29 37.92 10.39
C ALA A 16 17.09 36.61 10.38
N ALA A 17 16.94 35.79 11.43
CA ALA A 17 17.59 34.47 11.49
C ALA A 17 17.05 33.53 10.40
N ARG A 18 15.74 33.54 10.12
CA ARG A 18 15.13 32.71 9.06
C ARG A 18 15.72 33.01 7.68
N LEU A 19 15.88 34.29 7.32
CA LEU A 19 16.50 34.68 6.05
C LEU A 19 17.98 34.29 5.98
N GLN A 20 18.70 34.38 7.09
CA GLN A 20 20.09 33.92 7.16
C GLN A 20 20.19 32.40 6.98
N VAL A 21 19.31 31.62 7.61
CA VAL A 21 19.24 30.16 7.45
C VAL A 21 19.01 29.78 6.00
N LEU A 22 18.02 30.40 5.33
CA LEU A 22 17.77 30.15 3.90
C LEU A 22 18.98 30.52 3.02
N THR A 23 19.72 31.58 3.37
CA THR A 23 20.95 31.97 2.67
C THR A 23 22.05 30.92 2.87
N LYS A 24 22.22 30.40 4.08
CA LYS A 24 23.20 29.34 4.37
C LYS A 24 22.86 28.01 3.72
N LEU A 25 21.57 27.70 3.56
CA LEU A 25 21.14 26.54 2.78
C LEU A 25 21.44 26.71 1.29
N GLU A 26 21.18 27.90 0.74
CA GLU A 26 21.51 28.26 -0.65
C GLU A 26 23.03 28.15 -0.93
N GLU A 27 23.88 28.64 -0.02
CA GLU A 27 25.35 28.49 -0.09
C GLU A 27 25.80 27.02 -0.11
N ARG A 28 24.99 26.11 0.43
CA ARG A 28 25.25 24.65 0.45
C ARG A 28 24.60 23.90 -0.72
N GLY A 29 24.02 24.62 -1.68
CA GLY A 29 23.41 24.04 -2.88
C GLY A 29 21.92 23.74 -2.76
N PHE A 30 21.28 24.04 -1.62
CA PHE A 30 19.82 23.92 -1.47
C PHE A 30 19.15 25.21 -1.95
N MET A 31 18.72 25.23 -3.22
CA MET A 31 18.10 26.41 -3.82
C MET A 31 16.66 26.62 -3.30
N PRO A 32 16.37 27.71 -2.56
CA PRO A 32 15.06 27.96 -1.99
C PRO A 32 14.10 28.51 -3.07
N VAL A 33 13.05 27.75 -3.42
CA VAL A 33 12.18 28.04 -4.57
C VAL A 33 11.35 29.31 -4.37
N ILE A 34 10.66 29.43 -3.23
CA ILE A 34 9.73 30.53 -2.94
C ILE A 34 10.53 31.82 -2.79
N ARG A 35 11.64 31.77 -2.04
CA ARG A 35 12.55 32.91 -1.91
C ARG A 35 13.14 33.34 -3.26
N SER A 36 13.58 32.41 -4.10
CA SER A 36 14.15 32.73 -5.41
C SER A 36 13.13 33.42 -6.31
N MET A 37 11.89 32.93 -6.35
CA MET A 37 10.79 33.58 -7.06
C MET A 37 10.55 35.00 -6.57
N ARG A 38 10.55 35.21 -5.25
CA ARG A 38 10.36 36.54 -4.65
C ARG A 38 11.50 37.50 -4.99
N ARG A 39 12.76 37.04 -4.92
CA ARG A 39 13.94 37.85 -5.31
C ARG A 39 13.90 38.21 -6.80
N GLN A 40 13.46 37.29 -7.65
CA GLN A 40 13.26 37.58 -9.08
C GLN A 40 12.18 38.67 -9.29
N ALA A 41 11.07 38.60 -8.55
CA ALA A 41 10.04 39.64 -8.61
C ALA A 41 10.58 41.01 -8.17
N PHE A 42 11.41 41.07 -7.13
CA PHE A 42 12.08 42.30 -6.70
C PHE A 42 13.06 42.83 -7.74
N ALA A 43 13.85 41.95 -8.37
CA ALA A 43 14.74 42.33 -9.45
C ALA A 43 13.98 42.95 -10.63
N ILE A 44 12.85 42.36 -11.02
CA ILE A 44 11.97 42.91 -12.07
C ILE A 44 11.40 44.27 -11.65
N ALA A 45 10.92 44.40 -10.41
CA ALA A 45 10.41 45.66 -9.88
C ALA A 45 11.47 46.78 -9.85
N LEU A 46 12.74 46.40 -9.69
CA LEU A 46 13.90 47.29 -9.76
C LEU A 46 14.48 47.46 -11.17
N ALA A 47 13.75 47.08 -12.22
CA ALA A 47 14.19 47.18 -13.61
C ALA A 47 15.52 46.44 -13.90
N GLY A 48 15.73 45.28 -13.26
CA GLY A 48 16.88 44.39 -13.49
C GLY A 48 18.06 44.59 -12.55
N ALA A 49 17.96 45.42 -11.51
CA ALA A 49 19.00 45.56 -10.50
C ALA A 49 18.98 44.39 -9.49
N GLU A 50 19.35 43.20 -9.94
CA GLU A 50 19.35 41.95 -9.15
C GLU A 50 20.15 42.05 -7.85
N GLU A 51 21.26 42.78 -7.86
CA GLU A 51 22.13 43.01 -6.69
C GLU A 51 21.38 43.64 -5.50
N ASN A 52 20.32 44.41 -5.78
CA ASN A 52 19.54 45.12 -4.77
C ASN A 52 18.33 44.32 -4.26
N ALA A 53 17.98 43.18 -4.88
CA ALA A 53 16.83 42.37 -4.49
C ALA A 53 16.95 41.85 -3.04
N GLY A 54 18.17 41.53 -2.60
CA GLY A 54 18.42 41.12 -1.21
C GLY A 54 18.18 42.23 -0.19
N GLY A 55 18.50 43.49 -0.54
CA GLY A 55 18.25 44.64 0.32
C GLY A 55 16.76 44.91 0.50
N ILE A 56 15.96 44.78 -0.56
CA ILE A 56 14.49 44.88 -0.48
C ILE A 56 13.92 43.81 0.44
N GLU A 57 14.36 42.56 0.28
CA GLU A 57 13.90 41.45 1.11
C GLU A 57 14.12 41.71 2.61
N GLN A 58 15.30 42.19 2.98
CA GLN A 58 15.63 42.54 4.36
C GLN A 58 14.77 43.70 4.90
N LEU A 59 14.56 44.74 4.11
CA LEU A 59 13.73 45.89 4.50
C LEU A 59 12.27 45.48 4.72
N LEU A 60 11.72 44.63 3.84
CA LEU A 60 10.36 44.13 3.98
C LEU A 60 10.22 43.20 5.19
N ALA A 61 11.16 42.28 5.40
CA ALA A 61 11.16 41.41 6.56
C ALA A 61 11.15 42.19 7.89
N ALA A 62 12.01 43.21 8.00
CA ALA A 62 12.07 44.08 9.17
C ALA A 62 10.83 44.97 9.32
N ALA A 63 10.10 45.26 8.24
CA ALA A 63 8.84 46.00 8.30
C ALA A 63 7.68 45.11 8.78
N THR A 64 7.60 43.87 8.29
CA THR A 64 6.58 42.90 8.69
C THR A 64 6.71 42.51 10.18
N GLU A 65 7.92 42.28 10.69
CA GLU A 65 8.14 42.00 12.12
C GLU A 65 7.62 43.13 13.03
N ARG A 66 7.74 44.39 12.61
CA ARG A 66 7.25 45.55 13.39
C ARG A 66 5.73 45.61 13.49
N GLN A 67 5.02 45.02 12.52
CA GLN A 67 3.56 44.99 12.52
C GLN A 67 3.02 43.83 13.37
N GLY A 68 3.81 42.79 13.62
CA GLY A 68 3.51 41.72 14.58
C GLY A 68 2.42 40.73 14.14
N ASP A 69 1.76 40.94 13.00
CA ASP A 69 0.62 40.13 12.58
C ASP A 69 1.01 38.78 11.96
N THR A 70 2.12 38.70 11.23
CA THR A 70 2.54 37.46 10.53
C THR A 70 4.06 37.38 10.33
N ALA A 71 4.58 36.17 10.16
CA ALA A 71 5.97 35.97 9.77
C ALA A 71 6.21 36.38 8.30
N TYR A 72 7.29 37.11 8.03
CA TYR A 72 7.67 37.43 6.63
C TYR A 72 7.96 36.19 5.78
N THR A 73 8.52 35.14 6.39
CA THR A 73 8.72 33.83 5.78
C THR A 73 8.32 32.74 6.77
N CYS A 74 7.42 31.87 6.32
CA CYS A 74 6.98 30.68 7.05
C CYS A 74 7.81 29.45 6.68
N GLY A 75 8.67 29.53 5.67
CA GLY A 75 9.46 28.40 5.19
C GLY A 75 9.84 28.52 3.72
N ASP A 76 10.38 27.42 3.17
CA ASP A 76 10.68 27.27 1.75
C ASP A 76 10.68 25.80 1.28
N LEU A 77 10.70 25.63 -0.04
CA LEU A 77 10.88 24.35 -0.74
C LEU A 77 12.26 24.26 -1.39
N PHE A 78 12.79 23.05 -1.49
CA PHE A 78 14.03 22.74 -2.18
C PHE A 78 13.81 21.51 -3.07
N CYS A 79 13.92 21.69 -4.38
CA CYS A 79 13.67 20.62 -5.34
C CYS A 79 14.95 19.84 -5.64
N LEU A 80 14.94 18.54 -5.34
CA LEU A 80 15.94 17.56 -5.81
C LEU A 80 15.42 16.84 -7.04
N GLN A 81 16.20 15.96 -7.69
CA GLN A 81 15.77 15.30 -8.93
C GLN A 81 14.51 14.43 -8.74
N ASP A 82 14.46 13.66 -7.65
CA ASP A 82 13.49 12.63 -7.30
C ASP A 82 12.67 12.95 -6.04
N ALA A 83 13.02 14.02 -5.32
CA ALA A 83 12.33 14.44 -4.10
C ALA A 83 12.11 15.96 -4.04
N VAL A 84 11.24 16.40 -3.14
CA VAL A 84 11.09 17.79 -2.72
C VAL A 84 11.33 17.85 -1.21
N LEU A 85 12.33 18.60 -0.79
CA LEU A 85 12.54 18.92 0.61
C LEU A 85 11.77 20.20 0.95
N PHE A 86 11.36 20.32 2.20
CA PHE A 86 10.72 21.53 2.71
C PHE A 86 11.23 21.86 4.11
N LEU A 87 11.29 23.15 4.42
CA LEU A 87 11.59 23.66 5.75
C LEU A 87 10.49 24.65 6.13
N LEU A 88 9.78 24.39 7.22
CA LEU A 88 8.79 25.28 7.80
C LEU A 88 9.34 25.85 9.11
N PHE A 89 9.24 27.16 9.26
CA PHE A 89 9.45 27.85 10.52
C PHE A 89 8.08 27.97 11.19
N GLY A 90 7.87 27.25 12.29
CA GLY A 90 6.59 27.25 13.00
C GLY A 90 6.18 28.65 13.46
N GLU A 91 4.91 28.76 13.84
CA GLU A 91 4.39 29.98 14.43
C GLU A 91 5.19 30.41 15.66
N VAL A 92 5.27 31.72 15.88
CA VAL A 92 6.12 32.34 16.92
C VAL A 92 5.81 31.79 18.31
N GLU A 93 4.58 31.33 18.56
CA GLU A 93 4.14 30.76 19.83
C GLU A 93 4.60 29.31 20.06
N ALA A 94 4.73 28.50 18.99
CA ALA A 94 5.16 27.11 19.10
C ALA A 94 6.68 26.97 19.14
N GLY A 95 7.43 27.84 18.45
CA GLY A 95 8.90 27.82 18.42
C GLY A 95 9.47 26.50 17.87
N VAL A 96 8.74 25.82 16.98
CA VAL A 96 9.13 24.55 16.36
C VAL A 96 9.51 24.80 14.91
N ALA A 97 10.67 24.34 14.47
CA ALA A 97 11.01 24.22 13.05
C ALA A 97 10.73 22.79 12.59
N ARG A 98 10.23 22.66 11.36
CA ARG A 98 9.91 21.37 10.75
C ARG A 98 10.63 21.23 9.43
N ALA A 99 11.39 20.15 9.27
CA ALA A 99 12.01 19.78 8.02
C ALA A 99 11.36 18.50 7.51
N GLY A 100 11.11 18.40 6.22
CA GLY A 100 10.53 17.19 5.65
C GLY A 100 10.90 16.97 4.20
N ILE A 101 10.49 15.81 3.71
CA ILE A 101 10.74 15.32 2.37
C ILE A 101 9.44 14.77 1.80
N ILE A 102 9.17 15.10 0.53
CA ILE A 102 8.14 14.51 -0.30
C ILE A 102 8.85 13.75 -1.40
N TYR A 103 8.53 12.48 -1.54
CA TYR A 103 9.24 11.56 -2.42
C TYR A 103 8.28 10.54 -3.02
N GLU A 104 8.79 9.75 -3.95
CA GLU A 104 8.10 8.61 -4.50
C GLU A 104 8.97 7.35 -4.39
N GLY A 105 8.37 6.23 -3.98
CA GLY A 105 9.06 4.94 -3.98
C GLY A 105 9.94 4.73 -2.74
N ASP A 106 11.24 4.52 -2.96
CA ASP A 106 12.17 3.97 -1.96
C ASP A 106 12.33 4.86 -0.71
N ALA A 107 11.79 4.35 0.40
CA ALA A 107 11.83 5.02 1.69
C ALA A 107 13.27 5.11 2.27
N ALA A 108 14.17 4.18 1.94
CA ALA A 108 15.49 4.12 2.55
C ALA A 108 16.38 5.29 2.10
N SER A 109 16.53 5.47 0.79
CA SER A 109 17.26 6.61 0.20
C SER A 109 16.64 7.97 0.57
N SER A 110 15.30 8.02 0.67
CA SER A 110 14.57 9.21 1.09
C SER A 110 14.83 9.60 2.55
N HIS A 111 14.97 8.62 3.45
CA HIS A 111 15.30 8.87 4.85
C HIS A 111 16.72 9.41 5.02
N GLU A 112 17.70 8.83 4.32
CA GLU A 112 19.08 9.33 4.32
C GLU A 112 19.17 10.78 3.84
N THR A 113 18.43 11.11 2.78
CA THR A 113 18.33 12.46 2.22
C THR A 113 17.73 13.44 3.22
N LEU A 114 16.66 13.03 3.93
CA LEU A 114 16.05 13.86 4.98
C LEU A 114 17.02 14.10 6.15
N GLU A 115 17.77 13.08 6.56
CA GLU A 115 18.77 13.21 7.63
C GLU A 115 19.91 14.16 7.25
N GLU A 116 20.39 14.08 6.01
CA GLU A 116 21.36 15.02 5.48
C GLU A 116 20.81 16.44 5.45
N PHE A 117 19.57 16.62 5.01
CA PHE A 117 18.92 17.92 5.02
C PHE A 117 18.78 18.48 6.44
N CYS A 118 18.31 17.68 7.40
CA CYS A 118 18.20 18.04 8.81
C CYS A 118 19.55 18.48 9.43
N ARG A 119 20.66 17.79 9.09
CA ARG A 119 22.01 18.19 9.50
C ARG A 119 22.38 19.57 8.93
N ASN A 120 22.17 19.76 7.62
CA ASN A 120 22.44 21.04 6.97
C ASN A 120 21.60 22.20 7.52
N VAL A 121 20.33 21.95 7.85
CA VAL A 121 19.45 22.94 8.49
C VAL A 121 19.97 23.29 9.89
N ARG A 122 20.37 22.29 10.69
CA ARG A 122 20.98 22.53 12.01
C ARG A 122 22.23 23.40 11.90
N ASP A 123 23.15 23.05 11.00
CA ASP A 123 24.38 23.82 10.80
C ASP A 123 24.10 25.24 10.28
N ALA A 124 22.98 25.45 9.57
CA ALA A 124 22.56 26.78 9.11
C ALA A 124 22.01 27.61 10.28
N PHE A 125 21.23 27.00 11.17
CA PHE A 125 20.75 27.63 12.39
C PHE A 125 21.89 28.03 13.32
N ASP A 126 22.86 27.14 13.54
CA ASP A 126 24.04 27.40 14.38
C ASP A 126 24.85 28.60 13.82
N ALA A 127 25.05 28.64 12.50
CA ALA A 127 25.73 29.75 11.84
C ALA A 127 24.96 31.09 11.96
N ALA A 128 23.63 31.07 11.91
CA ALA A 128 22.79 32.27 12.04
C ALA A 128 22.69 32.77 13.50
N THR A 129 22.84 31.90 14.49
CA THR A 129 22.64 32.21 15.92
C THR A 129 23.93 32.41 16.72
N SER A 130 25.11 32.20 16.12
CA SER A 130 26.44 32.28 16.74
C SER A 130 26.78 33.59 17.52
N GLN A 131 25.89 34.58 17.57
CA GLN A 131 26.02 35.77 18.42
C GLN A 131 25.44 35.62 19.85
N SER A 132 24.63 34.58 20.14
CA SER A 132 23.88 34.47 21.42
C SER A 132 24.46 33.49 22.46
N GLY A 133 25.59 32.82 22.17
CA GLY A 133 26.41 32.12 23.17
C GLY A 133 25.82 30.88 23.86
N ARG A 134 24.60 30.44 23.51
CA ARG A 134 23.95 29.27 24.10
C ARG A 134 23.62 28.23 23.04
N ARG A 135 24.43 27.17 22.98
CA ARG A 135 24.11 25.94 22.24
C ARG A 135 23.16 25.10 23.10
N ASP A 136 21.86 25.24 22.88
CA ASP A 136 20.94 24.17 23.27
C ASP A 136 21.07 23.07 22.19
N GLU A 137 21.37 21.84 22.59
CA GLU A 137 21.43 20.69 21.69
C GLU A 137 20.05 20.48 21.07
N THR A 138 19.88 20.85 19.81
CA THR A 138 18.62 20.73 19.09
C THR A 138 18.58 19.39 18.37
N GLU A 139 18.03 18.40 19.05
CA GLU A 139 17.79 17.08 18.47
C GLU A 139 16.53 17.12 17.58
N TRP A 140 16.66 16.58 16.36
CA TRP A 140 15.53 16.41 15.46
C TRP A 140 14.76 15.16 15.90
N GLN A 141 13.47 15.32 16.19
CA GLN A 141 12.60 14.22 16.55
C GLN A 141 11.78 13.81 15.34
N GLU A 142 11.63 12.49 15.13
CA GLU A 142 10.68 11.99 14.16
C GLU A 142 9.28 12.44 14.53
N GLU A 143 8.58 12.95 13.53
CA GLU A 143 7.18 13.27 13.71
C GLU A 143 6.38 11.97 13.73
N ALA A 144 5.79 11.65 14.88
CA ALA A 144 4.87 10.53 15.00
C ALA A 144 3.62 10.82 14.17
N ARG A 145 3.64 10.37 12.91
CA ARG A 145 2.49 10.46 12.00
C ARG A 145 1.52 9.29 12.19
N THR A 146 1.89 8.31 13.00
CA THR A 146 1.02 7.20 13.37
C THR A 146 -0.19 7.71 14.13
N SER A 147 -1.37 7.55 13.56
CA SER A 147 -2.62 7.92 14.18
C SER A 147 -2.76 7.20 15.51
N GLN A 148 -3.26 7.90 16.53
CA GLN A 148 -3.57 7.27 17.82
C GLN A 148 -4.54 6.09 17.65
N PHE A 149 -5.35 6.11 16.58
CA PHE A 149 -6.27 5.06 16.19
C PHE A 149 -5.57 3.80 15.70
N PHE A 150 -4.54 3.93 14.86
CA PHE A 150 -3.74 2.78 14.44
C PHE A 150 -3.04 2.13 15.64
N THR A 151 -2.44 2.95 16.52
CA THR A 151 -1.84 2.45 17.77
C THR A 151 -2.88 1.73 18.65
N ARG A 152 -4.09 2.27 18.79
CA ARG A 152 -5.19 1.61 19.52
C ARG A 152 -5.63 0.32 18.85
N PHE A 153 -5.71 0.28 17.52
CA PHE A 153 -6.08 -0.91 16.77
C PHE A 153 -5.06 -2.04 17.00
N ILE A 154 -3.76 -1.73 16.93
CA ILE A 154 -2.68 -2.67 17.28
C ILE A 154 -2.79 -3.11 18.74
N ALA A 155 -3.02 -2.19 19.67
CA ALA A 155 -3.14 -2.52 21.08
C ALA A 155 -4.33 -3.46 21.37
N HIS A 156 -5.48 -3.23 20.72
CA HIS A 156 -6.63 -4.14 20.82
C HIS A 156 -6.30 -5.51 20.23
N MET A 157 -5.59 -5.58 19.11
CA MET A 157 -5.12 -6.85 18.57
C MET A 157 -4.20 -7.60 19.54
N GLN A 158 -3.23 -6.92 20.16
CA GLN A 158 -2.30 -7.54 21.11
C GLN A 158 -2.99 -8.03 22.38
N ALA A 159 -4.04 -7.33 22.83
CA ALA A 159 -4.88 -7.78 23.93
C ALA A 159 -5.69 -9.04 23.56
N ASP A 160 -6.17 -9.13 22.33
CA ASP A 160 -6.86 -10.30 21.78
C ASP A 160 -5.89 -11.46 21.47
N SER A 161 -4.62 -11.17 21.16
CA SER A 161 -3.59 -12.13 20.70
C SER A 161 -2.62 -12.60 21.79
N ALA A 162 -2.98 -12.55 23.08
CA ALA A 162 -2.23 -13.26 24.13
C ALA A 162 -2.11 -14.79 23.88
N ALA A 163 -2.73 -15.29 22.80
CA ALA A 163 -2.45 -16.57 22.17
C ALA A 163 -2.00 -16.39 20.71
N ALA A 164 -0.68 -16.39 20.50
CA ALA A 164 0.06 -16.79 19.28
C ALA A 164 0.52 -15.72 18.24
N THR A 165 1.85 -15.66 18.13
CA THR A 165 2.76 -15.50 16.97
C THR A 165 2.32 -14.71 15.74
N MET A 166 3.06 -13.62 15.46
CA MET A 166 3.20 -12.99 14.14
C MET A 166 3.54 -14.04 13.07
N GLN A 167 2.55 -14.47 12.28
CA GLN A 167 2.80 -15.32 11.11
C GLN A 167 3.41 -14.47 10.00
N SER A 168 4.73 -14.32 10.05
CA SER A 168 5.55 -14.15 8.85
C SER A 168 5.43 -15.44 8.05
N THR A 169 4.54 -15.47 7.06
CA THR A 169 4.61 -16.48 6.00
C THR A 169 5.43 -15.87 4.88
N ALA A 170 6.72 -16.19 4.87
CA ALA A 170 7.55 -16.01 3.68
C ALA A 170 6.83 -16.67 2.50
N THR A 171 6.43 -15.87 1.52
CA THR A 171 5.78 -16.35 0.30
C THR A 171 6.83 -17.10 -0.53
N SER A 172 6.63 -18.41 -0.70
CA SER A 172 7.39 -19.16 -1.71
C SER A 172 6.93 -18.73 -3.11
N VAL A 173 7.78 -18.88 -4.14
CA VAL A 173 7.41 -18.62 -5.55
C VAL A 173 6.16 -19.42 -5.97
N GLU A 174 5.94 -20.58 -5.37
CA GLU A 174 4.79 -21.44 -5.60
C GLU A 174 3.51 -20.87 -4.95
N SER A 175 3.65 -20.16 -3.83
CA SER A 175 2.58 -19.41 -3.18
C SER A 175 2.14 -18.22 -4.02
N GLU A 176 3.06 -17.51 -4.69
CA GLU A 176 2.74 -16.37 -5.57
C GLU A 176 1.89 -16.79 -6.77
N ARG A 177 2.30 -17.85 -7.49
CA ARG A 177 1.49 -18.43 -8.59
C ARG A 177 0.13 -18.90 -8.13
N GLY A 178 0.05 -19.46 -6.91
CA GLY A 178 -1.21 -19.84 -6.30
C GLY A 178 -2.14 -18.65 -6.06
N LEU A 179 -1.59 -17.52 -5.59
CA LEU A 179 -2.35 -16.28 -5.36
C LEU A 179 -2.88 -15.67 -6.67
N GLU A 180 -2.06 -15.67 -7.73
CA GLU A 180 -2.49 -15.21 -9.06
C GLU A 180 -3.69 -16.01 -9.56
N LEU A 181 -3.63 -17.35 -9.50
CA LEU A 181 -4.75 -18.20 -9.91
C LEU A 181 -5.98 -17.98 -9.04
N LEU A 182 -5.82 -17.70 -7.75
CA LEU A 182 -6.94 -17.40 -6.86
C LEU A 182 -7.60 -16.04 -7.15
N GLN A 183 -7.04 -15.17 -7.99
CA GLN A 183 -7.76 -13.99 -8.47
C GLN A 183 -8.90 -14.37 -9.44
N GLU A 184 -8.78 -15.51 -10.13
CA GLU A 184 -9.80 -16.00 -11.05
C GLU A 184 -11.02 -16.56 -10.29
N PRO A 185 -12.25 -16.08 -10.56
CA PRO A 185 -13.46 -16.57 -9.89
C PRO A 185 -13.70 -18.07 -10.07
N GLU A 186 -13.35 -18.62 -11.23
CA GLU A 186 -13.56 -20.03 -11.57
C GLU A 186 -12.64 -20.96 -10.76
N ALA A 187 -11.37 -20.58 -10.61
CA ALA A 187 -10.39 -21.27 -9.78
C ALA A 187 -10.86 -21.37 -8.32
N ARG A 188 -11.33 -20.25 -7.75
CA ARG A 188 -11.86 -20.21 -6.38
C ARG A 188 -13.09 -21.10 -6.21
N ARG A 189 -14.08 -20.97 -7.11
CA ARG A 189 -15.30 -21.79 -7.06
C ARG A 189 -14.99 -23.29 -7.17
N LEU A 190 -14.04 -23.68 -8.00
CA LEU A 190 -13.62 -25.06 -8.10
C LEU A 190 -12.95 -25.55 -6.81
N LEU A 191 -12.01 -24.77 -6.25
CA LEU A 191 -11.32 -25.14 -5.01
C LEU A 191 -12.27 -25.22 -3.81
N HIS A 192 -13.18 -24.25 -3.63
CA HIS A 192 -14.19 -24.29 -2.57
C HIS A 192 -15.06 -25.54 -2.68
N ARG A 193 -15.56 -25.87 -3.88
CA ARG A 193 -16.33 -27.11 -4.12
C ARG A 193 -15.52 -28.36 -3.77
N LEU A 194 -14.25 -28.41 -4.14
CA LEU A 194 -13.38 -29.56 -3.84
C LEU A 194 -13.09 -29.69 -2.34
N VAL A 195 -12.90 -28.57 -1.63
CA VAL A 195 -12.72 -28.56 -0.17
C VAL A 195 -14.00 -29.02 0.54
N GLU A 196 -15.15 -28.49 0.14
CA GLU A 196 -16.46 -28.88 0.68
C GLU A 196 -16.74 -30.37 0.44
N ALA A 197 -16.58 -30.87 -0.78
CA ALA A 197 -16.81 -32.29 -1.07
C ALA A 197 -15.81 -33.21 -0.37
N GLN A 198 -14.57 -32.78 -0.14
CA GLN A 198 -13.64 -33.54 0.67
C GLN A 198 -14.10 -33.61 2.13
N SER A 199 -14.63 -32.52 2.68
CA SER A 199 -15.19 -32.51 4.04
C SER A 199 -16.41 -33.44 4.19
N GLU A 200 -17.18 -33.60 3.10
CA GLU A 200 -18.36 -34.46 3.04
C GLU A 200 -18.07 -35.90 2.56
N ASN A 201 -16.80 -36.26 2.32
CA ASN A 201 -16.36 -37.55 1.73
C ASN A 201 -16.97 -37.87 0.34
N ARG A 202 -17.35 -36.85 -0.45
CA ARG A 202 -17.94 -37.00 -1.81
C ARG A 202 -16.95 -36.69 -2.94
N ALA A 203 -15.64 -36.81 -2.70
CA ALA A 203 -14.60 -36.36 -3.62
C ALA A 203 -14.65 -37.01 -5.02
N GLY A 204 -15.25 -38.21 -5.16
CA GLY A 204 -15.33 -38.93 -6.44
C GLY A 204 -16.43 -38.46 -7.40
N GLU A 205 -17.42 -37.68 -6.95
CA GLU A 205 -18.60 -37.33 -7.75
C GLU A 205 -18.48 -35.98 -8.49
N LEU A 206 -17.47 -35.16 -8.17
CA LEU A 206 -17.38 -33.77 -8.61
C LEU A 206 -16.85 -33.56 -10.04
N LEU A 207 -16.25 -34.58 -10.66
CA LEU A 207 -15.54 -34.45 -11.94
C LEU A 207 -16.38 -34.86 -13.15
N THR A 208 -17.59 -35.38 -12.95
CA THR A 208 -18.44 -35.90 -14.03
C THR A 208 -19.74 -35.09 -14.17
N GLY A 209 -19.97 -34.47 -15.33
CA GLY A 209 -21.30 -34.00 -15.76
C GLY A 209 -21.49 -32.52 -16.09
N GLY A 210 -20.43 -31.73 -16.29
CA GLY A 210 -20.53 -30.31 -16.68
C GLY A 210 -20.40 -30.07 -18.19
N ALA A 211 -21.04 -29.02 -18.71
CA ALA A 211 -21.01 -28.63 -20.13
C ALA A 211 -19.66 -28.09 -20.64
N ASP A 212 -18.61 -28.08 -19.80
CA ASP A 212 -17.28 -27.52 -20.13
C ASP A 212 -16.13 -28.33 -19.50
N GLU A 213 -16.11 -29.62 -19.83
CA GLU A 213 -15.13 -30.60 -19.31
C GLU A 213 -13.69 -30.24 -19.70
N ALA A 214 -13.48 -29.70 -20.91
CA ALA A 214 -12.16 -29.31 -21.42
C ALA A 214 -11.58 -28.06 -20.71
N ALA A 215 -12.39 -27.05 -20.42
CA ALA A 215 -11.95 -25.89 -19.64
C ALA A 215 -11.65 -26.28 -18.18
N THR A 216 -12.48 -27.16 -17.61
CA THR A 216 -12.29 -27.68 -16.25
C THR A 216 -10.97 -28.45 -16.13
N GLU A 217 -10.66 -29.31 -17.08
CA GLU A 217 -9.39 -30.06 -17.12
C GLU A 217 -8.17 -29.13 -17.25
N THR A 218 -8.29 -28.10 -18.09
CA THR A 218 -7.24 -27.08 -18.24
C THR A 218 -6.99 -26.34 -16.93
N LEU A 219 -8.06 -25.97 -16.21
CA LEU A 219 -7.98 -25.32 -14.90
C LEU A 219 -7.39 -26.23 -13.82
N ILE A 220 -7.78 -27.51 -13.78
CA ILE A 220 -7.21 -28.52 -12.87
C ILE A 220 -5.70 -28.64 -13.08
N ARG A 221 -5.23 -28.68 -14.32
CA ARG A 221 -3.81 -28.74 -14.64
C ARG A 221 -3.06 -27.49 -14.17
N ARG A 222 -3.64 -26.29 -14.34
CA ARG A 222 -3.06 -25.03 -13.85
C ARG A 222 -2.96 -25.01 -12.33
N LEU A 223 -4.03 -25.38 -11.64
CA LEU A 223 -4.08 -25.47 -10.18
C LEU A 223 -3.11 -26.52 -9.61
N SER A 224 -2.94 -27.65 -10.31
CA SER A 224 -1.94 -28.67 -9.95
C SER A 224 -0.52 -28.15 -10.17
N GLY A 225 -0.27 -27.42 -11.26
CA GLY A 225 1.01 -26.75 -11.52
C GLY A 225 1.38 -25.68 -10.50
N ALA A 226 0.39 -25.06 -9.84
CA ALA A 226 0.57 -24.16 -8.70
C ALA A 226 0.55 -24.88 -7.33
N GLN A 227 0.59 -26.21 -7.30
CA GLN A 227 0.52 -27.04 -6.10
C GLN A 227 -0.71 -26.81 -5.20
N LEU A 228 -1.79 -26.25 -5.74
CA LEU A 228 -3.07 -26.10 -5.04
C LEU A 228 -3.88 -27.40 -5.06
N LEU A 229 -3.65 -28.24 -6.07
CA LEU A 229 -4.24 -29.56 -6.20
C LEU A 229 -3.18 -30.65 -6.27
N ARG A 230 -3.53 -31.83 -5.78
CA ARG A 230 -2.81 -33.09 -5.99
C ARG A 230 -3.74 -34.10 -6.63
N GLN A 231 -3.24 -34.78 -7.65
CA GLN A 231 -3.92 -35.91 -8.28
C GLN A 231 -3.44 -37.19 -7.61
N GLU A 232 -4.38 -38.00 -7.14
CA GLU A 232 -4.14 -39.30 -6.54
C GLU A 232 -4.90 -40.36 -7.33
N VAL A 233 -4.49 -41.63 -7.20
CA VAL A 233 -5.18 -42.75 -7.84
C VAL A 233 -5.75 -43.66 -6.77
N LEU A 234 -7.07 -43.90 -6.84
CA LEU A 234 -7.77 -44.86 -6.02
C LEU A 234 -7.98 -46.14 -6.82
N VAL A 235 -7.44 -47.24 -6.31
CA VAL A 235 -7.70 -48.56 -6.87
C VAL A 235 -8.71 -49.26 -5.97
N SER A 236 -9.84 -49.67 -6.54
CA SER A 236 -10.92 -50.35 -5.83
C SER A 236 -11.21 -51.71 -6.43
N CYS A 237 -11.53 -52.68 -5.58
CA CYS A 237 -11.90 -54.03 -5.98
C CYS A 237 -13.15 -53.99 -6.84
N ARG A 238 -13.08 -54.45 -8.09
CA ARG A 238 -14.21 -54.48 -9.04
C ARG A 238 -15.35 -55.37 -8.55
N ARG A 239 -15.02 -56.41 -7.79
CA ARG A 239 -15.98 -57.41 -7.28
C ARG A 239 -16.68 -56.96 -5.99
N GLU A 240 -15.91 -56.46 -5.03
CA GLU A 240 -16.40 -56.10 -3.68
C GLU A 240 -16.62 -54.59 -3.50
N GLY A 241 -16.17 -53.76 -4.44
CA GLY A 241 -16.25 -52.29 -4.39
C GLY A 241 -15.36 -51.62 -3.34
N ARG A 242 -14.55 -52.39 -2.60
CA ARG A 242 -13.69 -51.87 -1.52
C ARG A 242 -12.44 -51.19 -2.06
N SER A 243 -12.05 -50.08 -1.43
CA SER A 243 -10.76 -49.42 -1.69
C SER A 243 -9.59 -50.33 -1.29
N LEU A 244 -8.70 -50.60 -2.23
CA LEU A 244 -7.50 -51.44 -2.04
C LEU A 244 -6.28 -50.57 -1.77
N PHE A 245 -6.00 -49.64 -2.69
CA PHE A 245 -4.82 -48.79 -2.63
C PHE A 245 -5.19 -47.34 -2.95
N ARG A 246 -4.49 -46.43 -2.28
CA ARG A 246 -4.50 -45.02 -2.60
C ARG A 246 -3.07 -44.60 -2.89
N LEU A 247 -2.83 -44.21 -4.13
CA LEU A 247 -1.51 -43.95 -4.67
C LEU A 247 -1.32 -42.45 -4.89
N PRO A 248 -0.13 -41.91 -4.58
CA PRO A 248 0.14 -40.48 -4.67
C PRO A 248 0.26 -39.97 -6.11
N THR A 249 0.55 -40.83 -7.08
CA THR A 249 0.71 -40.48 -8.50
C THR A 249 0.33 -41.66 -9.40
N ARG A 250 0.10 -41.39 -10.69
CA ARG A 250 -0.13 -42.42 -11.71
C ARG A 250 1.12 -43.27 -11.98
N ASP A 251 2.32 -42.70 -11.82
CA ASP A 251 3.56 -43.46 -11.95
C ASP A 251 3.69 -44.55 -10.87
N ALA A 252 3.17 -44.30 -9.66
CA ALA A 252 3.12 -45.32 -8.62
C ALA A 252 2.18 -46.49 -8.99
N LEU A 253 1.12 -46.23 -9.77
CA LEU A 253 0.26 -47.29 -10.34
C LEU A 253 1.02 -48.11 -11.40
N ALA A 254 1.83 -47.46 -12.24
CA ALA A 254 2.65 -48.15 -13.24
C ALA A 254 3.65 -49.12 -12.58
N VAL A 255 4.23 -48.73 -11.44
CA VAL A 255 5.13 -49.61 -10.66
C VAL A 255 4.37 -50.81 -10.09
N LEU A 256 3.18 -50.60 -9.53
CA LEU A 256 2.37 -51.70 -8.97
C LEU A 256 1.87 -52.68 -10.03
N THR A 257 1.41 -52.18 -11.17
CA THR A 257 0.98 -53.01 -12.30
C THR A 257 2.15 -53.78 -12.91
N ALA A 258 3.36 -53.21 -12.95
CA ALA A 258 4.56 -53.91 -13.40
C ALA A 258 5.04 -55.01 -12.43
N SER A 259 4.57 -55.00 -11.18
CA SER A 259 4.94 -55.99 -10.15
C SER A 259 4.01 -57.20 -10.04
N ASP A 260 3.03 -57.33 -10.94
CA ASP A 260 1.98 -58.38 -10.92
C ASP A 260 1.26 -58.49 -9.56
N ALA A 261 1.06 -57.35 -8.89
CA ALA A 261 0.37 -57.30 -7.62
C ALA A 261 -1.08 -57.80 -7.77
N THR A 262 -1.54 -58.61 -6.81
CA THR A 262 -2.90 -59.16 -6.77
C THR A 262 -3.76 -58.51 -5.68
N CYS A 263 -5.04 -58.35 -5.95
CA CYS A 263 -6.04 -57.87 -5.02
C CYS A 263 -6.20 -58.82 -3.82
N SER A 264 -6.09 -58.27 -2.61
CA SER A 264 -6.23 -59.03 -1.36
C SER A 264 -7.66 -59.55 -1.13
N GLU A 265 -8.67 -58.92 -1.73
CA GLU A 265 -10.08 -59.30 -1.52
C GLU A 265 -10.56 -60.36 -2.52
N CYS A 266 -10.22 -60.23 -3.81
CA CYS A 266 -10.75 -61.10 -4.87
C CYS A 266 -9.70 -61.92 -5.63
N GLY A 267 -8.41 -61.67 -5.41
CA GLY A 267 -7.30 -62.38 -6.04
C GLY A 267 -7.02 -62.00 -7.50
N ALA A 268 -7.76 -61.06 -8.09
CA ALA A 268 -7.51 -60.56 -9.45
C ALA A 268 -6.22 -59.72 -9.51
N ASN A 269 -5.65 -59.55 -10.70
CA ASN A 269 -4.52 -58.65 -10.90
C ASN A 269 -4.97 -57.20 -10.66
N VAL A 270 -4.16 -56.40 -9.97
CA VAL A 270 -4.42 -54.97 -9.71
C VAL A 270 -4.65 -54.19 -11.00
N ALA A 271 -4.08 -54.62 -12.13
CA ALA A 271 -4.33 -54.03 -13.45
C ALA A 271 -5.79 -54.17 -13.94
N ASP A 272 -6.52 -55.18 -13.45
CA ASP A 272 -7.92 -55.46 -13.82
C ASP A 272 -8.94 -54.83 -12.85
N GLU A 273 -8.45 -54.16 -11.80
CA GLU A 273 -9.27 -53.52 -10.79
C GLU A 273 -9.79 -52.15 -11.25
N LYS A 274 -10.81 -51.63 -10.54
CA LYS A 274 -11.42 -50.33 -10.89
C LYS A 274 -10.49 -49.20 -10.42
N ILE A 275 -9.91 -48.50 -11.39
CA ILE A 275 -9.03 -47.36 -11.18
C ILE A 275 -9.83 -46.06 -11.32
N GLU A 276 -9.78 -45.21 -10.28
CA GLU A 276 -10.41 -43.89 -10.25
C GLU A 276 -9.34 -42.83 -9.98
N GLU A 277 -9.30 -41.76 -10.77
CA GLU A 277 -8.47 -40.60 -10.49
C GLU A 277 -9.20 -39.68 -9.51
N LEU A 278 -8.54 -39.35 -8.40
CA LEU A 278 -9.05 -38.47 -7.36
C LEU A 278 -8.26 -37.16 -7.37
N ILE A 279 -8.99 -36.05 -7.33
CA ILE A 279 -8.39 -34.72 -7.19
C ILE A 279 -8.60 -34.23 -5.77
N LYS A 280 -7.52 -33.80 -5.11
CA LYS A 280 -7.57 -33.30 -3.73
C LYS A 280 -6.90 -31.95 -3.58
N PRO A 281 -7.54 -31.00 -2.87
CA PRO A 281 -6.88 -29.80 -2.38
C PRO A 281 -5.66 -30.16 -1.53
N THR A 282 -4.57 -29.43 -1.74
CA THR A 282 -3.39 -29.50 -0.88
C THR A 282 -3.62 -28.75 0.43
N ASP A 283 -2.71 -28.91 1.39
CA ASP A 283 -2.78 -28.16 2.64
C ASP A 283 -2.52 -26.67 2.39
N LEU A 284 -1.69 -26.33 1.40
CA LEU A 284 -1.54 -24.95 0.93
C LEU A 284 -2.88 -24.37 0.44
N ALA A 285 -3.62 -25.09 -0.40
CA ALA A 285 -4.93 -24.63 -0.87
C ALA A 285 -5.93 -24.45 0.28
N ARG A 286 -5.93 -25.36 1.26
CA ARG A 286 -6.74 -25.21 2.47
C ARG A 286 -6.35 -23.96 3.25
N THR A 287 -5.07 -23.77 3.56
CA THR A 287 -4.59 -22.59 4.30
C THR A 287 -4.89 -21.28 3.58
N LEU A 288 -4.78 -21.25 2.25
CA LEU A 288 -5.09 -20.05 1.46
C LEU A 288 -6.59 -19.71 1.48
N LEU A 289 -7.47 -20.71 1.41
CA LEU A 289 -8.92 -20.50 1.50
C LEU A 289 -9.41 -20.29 2.94
N GLU A 290 -8.72 -20.87 3.92
CA GLU A 290 -9.02 -20.72 5.33
C GLU A 290 -8.91 -19.25 5.74
N GLU A 291 -10.00 -18.78 6.35
CA GLU A 291 -10.17 -17.38 6.76
C GLU A 291 -9.87 -16.35 5.66
N ASN A 292 -10.02 -16.69 4.37
CA ASN A 292 -9.69 -15.83 3.24
C ASN A 292 -8.23 -15.32 3.27
N SER A 293 -7.29 -16.13 3.76
CA SER A 293 -5.87 -15.75 3.86
C SER A 293 -5.26 -15.29 2.54
N TRP A 294 -5.73 -15.87 1.41
CA TRP A 294 -5.31 -15.46 0.08
C TRP A 294 -5.63 -13.99 -0.25
N LEU A 295 -6.78 -13.45 0.22
CA LEU A 295 -7.14 -12.04 0.01
C LEU A 295 -6.23 -11.11 0.80
N ILE A 296 -5.84 -11.50 2.02
CA ILE A 296 -4.89 -10.74 2.82
C ILE A 296 -3.51 -10.73 2.19
N ASN A 297 -3.06 -11.87 1.66
CA ASN A 297 -1.78 -11.94 0.98
C ASN A 297 -1.78 -11.14 -0.33
N SER A 298 -2.88 -11.18 -1.08
CA SER A 298 -3.08 -10.32 -2.26
C SER A 298 -3.08 -8.83 -1.90
N LEU A 299 -3.75 -8.46 -0.79
CA LEU A 299 -3.70 -7.09 -0.26
C LEU A 299 -2.27 -6.71 0.12
N ARG A 300 -1.53 -7.55 0.85
CA ARG A 300 -0.14 -7.27 1.23
C ARG A 300 0.74 -7.03 -0.01
N SER A 301 0.67 -7.90 -1.01
CA SER A 301 1.38 -7.72 -2.28
C SER A 301 1.02 -6.38 -2.95
N THR A 302 -0.27 -6.04 -2.95
CA THR A 302 -0.74 -4.75 -3.50
C THR A 302 -0.19 -3.56 -2.72
N LEU A 303 -0.16 -3.64 -1.38
CA LEU A 303 0.36 -2.58 -0.52
C LEU A 303 1.88 -2.42 -0.69
N ASP A 304 2.61 -3.53 -0.80
CA ASP A 304 4.05 -3.55 -1.05
C ASP A 304 4.37 -2.90 -2.42
N GLU A 305 3.60 -3.23 -3.46
CA GLU A 305 3.70 -2.59 -4.79
C GLU A 305 3.39 -1.08 -4.76
N LEU A 306 2.52 -0.65 -3.85
CA LEU A 306 2.20 0.76 -3.63
C LEU A 306 3.25 1.46 -2.76
N GLY A 307 4.23 0.73 -2.20
CA GLY A 307 5.28 1.28 -1.35
C GLY A 307 4.88 1.50 0.11
N VAL A 308 3.75 0.94 0.55
CA VAL A 308 3.32 1.00 1.95
C VAL A 308 4.25 0.12 2.79
N ARG A 309 4.72 0.64 3.93
CA ARG A 309 5.65 -0.09 4.80
C ARG A 309 4.90 -1.14 5.60
N ALA A 310 5.57 -2.24 5.91
CA ALA A 310 4.99 -3.32 6.71
C ALA A 310 4.57 -2.87 8.13
N GLU A 311 5.20 -1.83 8.68
CA GLU A 311 4.84 -1.25 9.98
C GLU A 311 3.56 -0.41 9.96
N ASP A 312 3.18 0.10 8.78
CA ASP A 312 1.97 0.89 8.55
C ASP A 312 0.77 -0.01 8.19
N PHE A 313 0.94 -1.33 8.28
CA PHE A 313 -0.08 -2.32 7.94
C PHE A 313 -0.31 -3.30 9.11
N ALA A 314 -1.55 -3.38 9.57
CA ALA A 314 -1.96 -4.31 10.62
C ALA A 314 -3.15 -5.15 10.16
N VAL A 315 -3.09 -6.46 10.36
CA VAL A 315 -4.18 -7.39 10.02
C VAL A 315 -4.72 -8.05 11.28
N ARG A 316 -6.03 -8.01 11.48
CA ARG A 316 -6.65 -8.75 12.58
C ARG A 316 -6.56 -10.25 12.33
N GLU A 317 -6.13 -10.99 13.35
CA GLU A 317 -5.72 -12.38 13.21
C GLU A 317 -6.86 -13.33 12.85
N ARG A 318 -8.09 -13.08 13.33
CA ARG A 318 -9.25 -13.92 13.07
C ARG A 318 -10.28 -13.24 12.17
N ALA A 319 -10.76 -14.00 11.18
CA ALA A 319 -11.95 -13.60 10.44
C ALA A 319 -13.19 -13.57 11.36
N THR A 320 -13.98 -12.51 11.29
CA THR A 320 -15.29 -12.44 11.95
C THR A 320 -16.36 -12.58 10.88
N ASN A 321 -17.18 -13.64 10.96
CA ASN A 321 -18.22 -13.96 9.95
C ASN A 321 -17.67 -14.10 8.51
N GLY A 322 -16.45 -14.66 8.38
CA GLY A 322 -15.79 -14.81 7.08
C GLY A 322 -15.40 -13.48 6.43
N VAL A 323 -15.22 -12.43 7.24
CA VAL A 323 -14.66 -11.14 6.84
C VAL A 323 -13.32 -10.94 7.54
N ARG A 324 -12.28 -10.61 6.78
CA ARG A 324 -10.97 -10.23 7.30
C ARG A 324 -10.90 -8.71 7.41
N GLU A 325 -10.27 -8.25 8.47
CA GLU A 325 -10.14 -6.83 8.78
C GLU A 325 -8.66 -6.47 8.80
N ALA A 326 -8.30 -5.38 8.13
CA ALA A 326 -6.96 -4.83 8.16
C ALA A 326 -7.02 -3.31 8.26
N MET A 327 -6.00 -2.72 8.85
CA MET A 327 -5.82 -1.28 8.95
C MET A 327 -4.53 -0.92 8.22
N VAL A 328 -4.58 0.10 7.38
CA VAL A 328 -3.42 0.66 6.71
C VAL A 328 -3.32 2.14 7.07
N GLU A 329 -2.12 2.61 7.34
CA GLU A 329 -1.83 4.02 7.51
C GLU A 329 -1.08 4.56 6.28
N VAL A 330 -1.62 5.62 5.67
CA VAL A 330 -1.00 6.25 4.51
C VAL A 330 -0.98 7.76 4.74
N CYS A 331 0.22 8.34 4.81
CA CYS A 331 0.43 9.78 5.00
C CYS A 331 -0.34 10.37 6.21
N GLY A 332 -0.48 9.60 7.31
CA GLY A 332 -1.21 10.01 8.51
C GLY A 332 -2.73 9.85 8.43
N GLU A 333 -3.24 9.19 7.39
CA GLU A 333 -4.65 8.83 7.25
C GLU A 333 -4.86 7.32 7.44
N SER A 334 -5.90 6.96 8.18
CA SER A 334 -6.24 5.57 8.50
C SER A 334 -7.27 5.00 7.53
N PHE A 335 -6.93 3.86 6.94
CA PHE A 335 -7.78 3.07 6.05
C PHE A 335 -8.15 1.75 6.71
N LEU A 336 -9.43 1.61 7.08
CA LEU A 336 -9.98 0.33 7.48
C LEU A 336 -10.39 -0.46 6.24
N ILE A 337 -9.71 -1.57 5.97
CA ILE A 337 -9.97 -2.45 4.84
C ILE A 337 -10.67 -3.71 5.34
N MET A 338 -11.83 -4.00 4.79
CA MET A 338 -12.57 -5.23 5.07
C MET A 338 -12.68 -6.10 3.82
N LEU A 339 -12.18 -7.33 3.93
CA LEU A 339 -12.02 -8.27 2.83
C LEU A 339 -12.94 -9.45 3.00
N LYS A 340 -13.67 -9.82 1.95
CA LYS A 340 -14.52 -11.00 1.92
C LYS A 340 -14.40 -11.75 0.60
N ASP A 341 -14.19 -13.06 0.70
CA ASP A 341 -14.42 -13.96 -0.43
C ASP A 341 -15.91 -14.34 -0.48
N GLY A 342 -16.59 -13.98 -1.57
CA GLY A 342 -18.04 -14.17 -1.74
C GLY A 342 -18.84 -12.87 -1.70
N GLU A 343 -20.15 -12.97 -1.46
CA GLU A 343 -21.07 -11.83 -1.52
C GLU A 343 -21.09 -10.99 -0.23
N TRP A 344 -21.25 -9.68 -0.39
CA TRP A 344 -21.37 -8.74 0.71
C TRP A 344 -22.82 -8.44 1.05
N THR A 345 -23.23 -8.75 2.28
CA THR A 345 -24.63 -8.66 2.75
C THR A 345 -24.85 -7.43 3.62
N THR A 346 -26.12 -7.11 3.88
CA THR A 346 -26.52 -6.03 4.80
C THR A 346 -25.98 -6.24 6.23
N ALA A 347 -25.82 -7.49 6.67
CA ALA A 347 -25.23 -7.82 7.96
C ALA A 347 -23.73 -7.47 8.00
N HIS A 348 -22.98 -7.78 6.93
CA HIS A 348 -21.57 -7.39 6.83
C HIS A 348 -21.42 -5.86 6.78
N ALA A 349 -22.32 -5.15 6.09
CA ALA A 349 -22.33 -3.68 6.12
C ALA A 349 -22.61 -3.10 7.51
N ARG A 350 -23.46 -3.73 8.34
CA ARG A 350 -23.65 -3.32 9.75
C ARG A 350 -22.35 -3.44 10.53
N GLN A 351 -21.74 -4.62 10.48
CA GLN A 351 -20.46 -4.89 11.13
C GLN A 351 -19.38 -3.90 10.69
N ALA A 352 -19.29 -3.59 9.39
CA ALA A 352 -18.31 -2.63 8.89
C ALA A 352 -18.47 -1.23 9.48
N LEU A 353 -19.71 -0.75 9.59
CA LEU A 353 -19.98 0.57 10.16
C LEU A 353 -19.67 0.61 11.65
N ASP A 354 -19.99 -0.47 12.38
CA ASP A 354 -19.63 -0.59 13.81
C ASP A 354 -18.10 -0.53 13.97
N ARG A 355 -17.35 -1.22 13.10
CA ARG A 355 -15.88 -1.17 13.10
C ARG A 355 -15.32 0.21 12.76
N VAL A 356 -15.89 0.94 11.80
CA VAL A 356 -15.47 2.32 11.51
C VAL A 356 -15.68 3.23 12.72
N ILE A 357 -16.78 3.04 13.46
CA ILE A 357 -17.06 3.82 14.67
C ILE A 357 -16.06 3.47 15.78
N GLU A 358 -15.78 2.18 15.99
CA GLU A 358 -14.82 1.72 17.00
C GLU A 358 -13.38 2.15 16.71
N THR A 359 -13.00 2.12 15.44
CA THR A 359 -11.62 2.44 15.02
C THR A 359 -11.43 3.91 14.68
N GLU A 360 -12.50 4.67 14.50
CA GLU A 360 -12.49 6.06 14.01
C GLU A 360 -11.68 6.21 12.71
N ALA A 361 -11.66 5.17 11.87
CA ALA A 361 -10.98 5.20 10.59
C ALA A 361 -11.58 6.28 9.67
N LYS A 362 -10.72 7.08 9.04
CA LYS A 362 -11.16 8.10 8.07
C LYS A 362 -11.73 7.45 6.82
N HIS A 363 -11.10 6.37 6.36
CA HIS A 363 -11.48 5.72 5.11
C HIS A 363 -11.93 4.28 5.38
N LEU A 364 -13.08 3.89 4.81
CA LEU A 364 -13.55 2.52 4.81
C LEU A 364 -13.43 1.93 3.40
N VAL A 365 -12.66 0.86 3.25
CA VAL A 365 -12.53 0.11 2.00
C VAL A 365 -13.20 -1.25 2.17
N ILE A 366 -14.20 -1.53 1.35
CA ILE A 366 -14.86 -2.84 1.29
C ILE A 366 -14.40 -3.54 0.02
N VAL A 367 -13.77 -4.70 0.18
CA VAL A 367 -13.33 -5.55 -0.93
C VAL A 367 -14.09 -6.87 -0.87
N SER A 368 -14.84 -7.15 -1.92
CA SER A 368 -15.69 -8.33 -2.05
C SER A 368 -15.39 -9.02 -3.36
N THR A 369 -15.09 -10.32 -3.35
CA THR A 369 -14.85 -11.06 -4.60
C THR A 369 -16.14 -11.40 -5.35
N GLY A 370 -17.28 -11.39 -4.63
CA GLY A 370 -18.63 -11.44 -5.18
C GLY A 370 -19.30 -10.08 -5.19
N LYS A 371 -20.60 -10.06 -5.48
CA LYS A 371 -21.39 -8.83 -5.53
C LYS A 371 -21.64 -8.23 -4.15
N ILE A 372 -21.70 -6.91 -4.09
CA ILE A 372 -22.18 -6.16 -2.94
C ILE A 372 -23.67 -5.93 -3.12
N GLY A 373 -24.48 -6.47 -2.22
CA GLY A 373 -25.93 -6.34 -2.26
C GLY A 373 -26.37 -4.87 -2.23
N ASP A 374 -27.43 -4.54 -2.98
CA ASP A 374 -27.85 -3.15 -3.15
C ASP A 374 -28.26 -2.46 -1.85
N GLU A 375 -28.88 -3.19 -0.92
CA GLU A 375 -29.21 -2.68 0.41
C GLU A 375 -27.96 -2.39 1.24
N ALA A 376 -26.94 -3.27 1.18
CA ALA A 376 -25.66 -3.07 1.84
C ALA A 376 -24.95 -1.82 1.30
N ARG A 377 -24.90 -1.69 -0.04
CA ARG A 377 -24.35 -0.54 -0.76
C ARG A 377 -25.07 0.76 -0.39
N ALA A 378 -26.40 0.75 -0.38
CA ALA A 378 -27.20 1.92 0.00
C ALA A 378 -26.88 2.38 1.43
N ARG A 379 -26.73 1.42 2.36
CA ARG A 379 -26.44 1.71 3.77
C ARG A 379 -25.03 2.28 3.97
N LEU A 380 -24.03 1.74 3.29
CA LEU A 380 -22.65 2.23 3.32
C LEU A 380 -22.54 3.64 2.74
N ARG A 381 -23.20 3.92 1.62
CA ARG A 381 -23.24 5.26 1.02
C ARG A 381 -24.00 6.27 1.87
N GLU A 382 -25.09 5.85 2.50
CA GLU A 382 -25.85 6.70 3.41
C GLU A 382 -25.00 7.12 4.61
N PHE A 383 -24.20 6.21 5.15
CA PHE A 383 -23.25 6.53 6.21
C PHE A 383 -22.21 7.56 5.77
N ALA A 384 -21.59 7.37 4.60
CA ALA A 384 -20.62 8.33 4.04
C ALA A 384 -21.24 9.73 3.89
N ARG A 385 -22.44 9.82 3.30
CA ARG A 385 -23.16 11.10 3.13
C ARG A 385 -23.45 11.80 4.45
N ARG A 386 -23.80 11.05 5.51
CA ARG A 386 -24.07 11.63 6.84
C ARG A 386 -22.80 12.19 7.49
N ARG A 387 -21.66 11.49 7.35
CA ARG A 387 -20.37 12.00 7.88
C ARG A 387 -19.91 13.24 7.12
N GLN A 388 -20.01 13.23 5.79
CA GLN A 388 -19.76 14.41 4.97
C GLN A 388 -20.65 15.60 5.36
N GLY A 389 -21.94 15.36 5.59
CA GLY A 389 -22.87 16.40 6.08
C GLY A 389 -22.55 16.94 7.47
N ALA A 390 -21.82 16.17 8.29
CA ALA A 390 -21.33 16.59 9.60
C ALA A 390 -19.95 17.29 9.55
N GLY A 391 -19.38 17.49 8.35
CA GLY A 391 -18.05 18.07 8.17
C GLY A 391 -16.91 17.07 8.35
N ASP A 392 -17.21 15.78 8.43
CA ASP A 392 -16.21 14.72 8.49
C ASP A 392 -15.90 14.21 7.08
N GLU A 393 -14.62 14.04 6.77
CA GLU A 393 -14.11 13.69 5.44
C GLU A 393 -14.14 12.19 5.16
N ALA A 394 -15.05 11.46 5.83
CA ALA A 394 -15.09 10.02 5.75
C ALA A 394 -15.43 9.55 4.32
N GLU A 395 -14.56 8.71 3.76
CA GLU A 395 -14.73 8.11 2.44
C GLU A 395 -15.11 6.63 2.57
N VAL A 396 -16.01 6.16 1.70
CA VAL A 396 -16.33 4.73 1.57
C VAL A 396 -16.05 4.27 0.15
N ILE A 397 -15.11 3.34 0.02
CA ILE A 397 -14.65 2.77 -1.25
C ILE A 397 -15.17 1.33 -1.34
N LEU A 398 -15.83 1.01 -2.46
CA LEU A 398 -16.44 -0.29 -2.69
C LEU A 398 -15.79 -0.96 -3.89
N VAL A 399 -15.14 -2.09 -3.66
CA VAL A 399 -14.45 -2.88 -4.68
C VAL A 399 -15.18 -4.21 -4.87
N GLU A 400 -15.69 -4.44 -6.07
CA GLU A 400 -16.27 -5.71 -6.51
C GLU A 400 -15.28 -6.44 -7.43
N GLY A 401 -14.89 -7.65 -7.03
CA GLY A 401 -13.81 -8.42 -7.66
C GLY A 401 -12.44 -8.13 -7.05
N ALA A 402 -11.55 -9.13 -7.11
CA ALA A 402 -10.19 -8.99 -6.58
C ALA A 402 -9.29 -8.12 -7.48
N GLU A 403 -9.52 -8.17 -8.80
CA GLU A 403 -8.70 -7.48 -9.81
C GLU A 403 -8.75 -5.95 -9.68
N GLY A 404 -9.90 -5.40 -9.24
CA GLY A 404 -10.08 -3.95 -9.07
C GLY A 404 -9.39 -3.38 -7.82
N MET A 405 -8.96 -4.22 -6.88
CA MET A 405 -8.44 -3.79 -5.58
C MET A 405 -7.22 -2.88 -5.72
N ALA A 406 -6.25 -3.25 -6.55
CA ALA A 406 -5.02 -2.48 -6.71
C ALA A 406 -5.27 -1.09 -7.31
N ALA A 407 -6.14 -0.99 -8.32
CA ALA A 407 -6.46 0.29 -8.96
C ALA A 407 -7.20 1.23 -8.00
N GLU A 408 -8.21 0.72 -7.29
CA GLU A 408 -9.01 1.51 -6.35
C GLU A 408 -8.20 1.97 -5.13
N LEU A 409 -7.36 1.08 -4.57
CA LEU A 409 -6.45 1.45 -3.48
C LEU A 409 -5.43 2.50 -3.91
N ARG A 410 -4.82 2.34 -5.10
CA ARG A 410 -3.91 3.35 -5.65
C ARG A 410 -4.58 4.70 -5.77
N HIS A 411 -5.78 4.75 -6.35
CA HIS A 411 -6.53 6.00 -6.50
C HIS A 411 -6.88 6.63 -5.14
N ALA A 412 -7.27 5.83 -4.15
CA ALA A 412 -7.58 6.31 -2.82
C ALA A 412 -6.35 6.86 -2.10
N PHE A 413 -5.25 6.12 -2.12
CA PHE A 413 -4.01 6.52 -1.48
C PHE A 413 -3.37 7.73 -2.15
N ASP A 414 -3.44 7.85 -3.49
CA ASP A 414 -2.98 9.04 -4.20
C ASP A 414 -3.80 10.28 -3.78
N ARG A 415 -5.11 10.15 -3.55
CA ARG A 415 -5.94 11.27 -3.04
C ARG A 415 -5.55 11.67 -1.62
N ALA A 416 -5.44 10.69 -0.72
CA ALA A 416 -5.03 10.93 0.67
C ALA A 416 -3.63 11.55 0.75
N SER A 417 -2.68 11.04 -0.06
CA SER A 417 -1.33 11.59 -0.17
C SER A 417 -1.33 13.03 -0.68
N HIS A 418 -2.03 13.33 -1.78
CA HIS A 418 -2.11 14.69 -2.29
C HIS A 418 -2.72 15.65 -1.27
N LYS A 419 -3.78 15.23 -0.59
CA LYS A 419 -4.41 16.00 0.48
C LYS A 419 -3.43 16.25 1.62
N ALA A 420 -2.77 15.21 2.13
CA ALA A 420 -1.79 15.33 3.20
C ALA A 420 -0.64 16.29 2.82
N ILE A 421 -0.16 16.24 1.57
CA ILE A 421 0.85 17.17 1.07
C ILE A 421 0.30 18.61 0.99
N ALA A 422 -0.93 18.79 0.53
CA ALA A 422 -1.56 20.11 0.45
C ALA A 422 -1.76 20.72 1.83
N ASP A 423 -2.30 19.95 2.78
CA ASP A 423 -2.50 20.38 4.17
C ASP A 423 -1.17 20.72 4.83
N GLU A 424 -0.13 19.92 4.56
CA GLU A 424 1.22 20.13 5.09
C GLU A 424 1.88 21.41 4.59
N LEU A 425 1.78 21.67 3.29
CA LEU A 425 2.45 22.79 2.65
C LEU A 425 1.59 24.07 2.61
N PHE A 426 0.34 24.00 3.07
CA PHE A 426 -0.61 25.12 3.04
C PHE A 426 -0.04 26.40 3.67
N VAL A 427 0.78 26.29 4.72
CA VAL A 427 1.41 27.44 5.37
C VAL A 427 2.30 28.25 4.43
N LEU A 428 2.82 27.62 3.37
CA LEU A 428 3.65 28.26 2.36
C LEU A 428 2.84 28.98 1.27
N ASP A 429 1.55 28.68 1.12
CA ASP A 429 0.69 29.25 0.08
C ASP A 429 0.62 30.78 0.17
N THR A 430 0.60 31.31 1.39
CA THR A 430 0.58 32.77 1.63
C THR A 430 1.88 33.44 1.16
N ASN A 431 3.02 32.77 1.32
CA ASN A 431 4.32 33.29 0.88
C ASN A 431 4.53 33.12 -0.64
N ALA A 432 3.95 32.09 -1.25
CA ALA A 432 4.08 31.78 -2.67
C ALA A 432 3.05 32.49 -3.55
N GLY A 433 1.84 32.73 -3.05
CA GLY A 433 0.71 33.28 -3.81
C GLY A 433 -0.04 32.27 -4.67
N PHE A 434 0.19 30.97 -4.46
CA PHE A 434 -0.49 29.84 -5.12
C PHE A 434 -0.42 28.60 -4.22
N SER A 435 -1.18 27.55 -4.55
CA SER A 435 -1.12 26.28 -3.81
C SER A 435 0.19 25.55 -4.06
N VAL A 436 1.04 25.54 -3.05
CA VAL A 436 2.37 24.91 -3.09
C VAL A 436 2.24 23.40 -3.21
N GLY A 437 1.29 22.78 -2.51
CA GLY A 437 0.99 21.35 -2.60
C GLY A 437 0.63 20.91 -4.02
N GLU A 438 -0.24 21.66 -4.72
CA GLU A 438 -0.62 21.36 -6.11
C GLU A 438 0.55 21.51 -7.08
N VAL A 439 1.45 22.48 -6.87
CA VAL A 439 2.66 22.64 -7.69
C VAL A 439 3.60 21.45 -7.50
N VAL A 440 3.78 20.98 -6.25
CA VAL A 440 4.59 19.78 -5.96
C VAL A 440 3.96 18.55 -6.62
N ALA A 441 2.64 18.34 -6.47
CA ALA A 441 1.94 17.23 -7.11
C ALA A 441 2.06 17.27 -8.65
N ALA A 442 1.89 18.45 -9.26
CA ALA A 442 2.03 18.64 -10.70
C ALA A 442 3.45 18.33 -11.18
N ARG A 443 4.47 18.71 -10.41
CA ARG A 443 5.88 18.42 -10.70
C ARG A 443 6.12 16.92 -10.86
N PHE A 444 5.71 16.11 -9.88
CA PHE A 444 5.88 14.65 -9.94
C PHE A 444 5.14 14.04 -11.12
N ARG A 445 3.89 14.47 -11.39
CA ARG A 445 3.12 14.00 -12.57
C ARG A 445 3.83 14.31 -13.89
N ILE A 446 4.49 15.47 -14.01
CA ILE A 446 5.24 15.84 -15.23
C ILE A 446 6.52 14.99 -15.35
N ALA A 447 7.25 14.79 -14.25
CA ALA A 447 8.46 13.97 -14.23
C ALA A 447 8.17 12.52 -14.67
N HIS A 448 7.05 11.94 -14.24
CA HIS A 448 6.60 10.62 -14.70
C HIS A 448 6.35 10.55 -16.19
N LYS A 449 5.65 11.55 -16.75
CA LYS A 449 5.35 11.56 -18.19
C LYS A 449 6.64 11.59 -19.01
N HIS A 450 7.63 12.37 -18.59
CA HIS A 450 8.93 12.41 -19.23
C HIS A 450 9.68 11.08 -19.13
N THR A 451 9.67 10.44 -17.95
CA THR A 451 10.33 9.14 -17.76
C THR A 451 9.67 8.05 -18.60
N ALA A 452 8.34 8.01 -18.65
CA ALA A 452 7.59 7.06 -19.48
C ALA A 452 7.85 7.28 -20.98
N GLN A 453 7.91 8.53 -21.44
CA GLN A 453 8.24 8.85 -22.83
C GLN A 453 9.67 8.46 -23.20
N ASN A 454 10.64 8.70 -22.32
CA ASN A 454 12.03 8.33 -22.54
C ASN A 454 12.23 6.80 -22.56
N ASN A 455 11.54 6.06 -21.70
CA ASN A 455 11.59 4.60 -21.72
C ASN A 455 10.99 4.01 -23.01
N VAL A 456 9.92 4.61 -23.54
CA VAL A 456 9.32 4.18 -24.81
C VAL A 456 10.25 4.48 -25.99
N THR A 457 10.92 5.64 -26.01
CA THR A 457 11.88 5.96 -27.06
C THR A 457 13.12 5.09 -26.98
N GLU A 458 13.69 4.86 -25.80
CA GLU A 458 14.85 3.97 -25.60
C GLU A 458 14.52 2.52 -25.97
N SER A 459 13.32 2.02 -25.62
CA SER A 459 12.87 0.68 -26.01
C SER A 459 12.62 0.57 -27.52
N ALA A 460 12.12 1.63 -28.17
CA ALA A 460 11.99 1.70 -29.63
C ALA A 460 13.36 1.78 -30.35
N PHE A 461 14.34 2.47 -29.78
CA PHE A 461 15.71 2.51 -30.28
C PHE A 461 16.44 1.17 -30.06
N GLY A 462 16.22 0.48 -28.93
CA GLY A 462 16.74 -0.86 -28.68
C GLY A 462 16.15 -1.91 -29.64
N ALA A 463 14.85 -1.84 -29.93
CA ALA A 463 14.18 -2.74 -30.88
C ALA A 463 14.59 -2.50 -32.35
N THR A 464 15.02 -1.29 -32.70
CA THR A 464 15.53 -0.96 -34.05
C THR A 464 17.03 -1.26 -34.18
N ALA A 465 17.82 -1.10 -33.13
CA ALA A 465 19.23 -1.51 -33.10
C ALA A 465 19.39 -3.04 -33.16
N GLY A 466 18.51 -3.80 -32.51
CA GLY A 466 18.50 -5.27 -32.58
C GLY A 466 18.22 -5.85 -33.98
N ARG A 467 17.49 -5.12 -34.83
CA ARG A 467 17.20 -5.55 -36.22
C ARG A 467 18.33 -5.24 -37.21
N LEU A 468 19.32 -4.44 -36.84
CA LEU A 468 20.48 -4.11 -37.69
C LEU A 468 21.71 -5.01 -37.43
N HIS A 469 21.57 -6.03 -36.58
CA HIS A 469 22.61 -7.05 -36.34
C HIS A 469 22.23 -8.44 -36.88
N GLU A 470 21.08 -8.58 -37.55
CA GLU A 470 20.62 -9.83 -38.18
C GLU A 470 20.59 -9.77 -39.72
N SER A 471 21.24 -8.77 -40.34
CA SER A 471 21.36 -8.66 -41.81
C SER A 471 22.78 -8.87 -42.31
#